data_AF-A0AAW9DM35-F1
#
_entry.id   AF-A0AAW9DM35-F1
#
_cell.length_a   1.000
_cell.length_b   1.000
_cell.length_c   1.000
_cell.angle_alpha   90.00
_cell.angle_beta   90.00
_cell.angle_gamma   90.00
#
_symmetry.space_group_name_H-M   'P 1'
#
loop_
_entity.id
_entity.type
_entity.pdbx_description
1 polymer ?
#
loop_
_entity_poly.entity_id
_entity_poly.type
_entity_poly.pdbx_seq_one_letter_code
_entity_poly.pdbx_strand_id
1 'polypeptide(L)'
;ETIRIGYFSQTIKGLDESKRVINFLQEVAEEAQTTSGMVSIVELLEQFLFPRNTHGTLIEKLSGGEKKRLYLLKILLQRPNVLLLDEPTNDLDIATLTVLEHFLQGFTGPVIT
;
A
#
# COMPACT_ATOMS: atom_id res chain seq x y z
N GLU A 1 4.85 3.23 -24.11
CA GLU A 1 4.65 2.89 -22.69
C GLU A 1 3.53 3.73 -22.11
N THR A 2 2.65 3.13 -21.31
CA THR A 2 1.60 3.87 -20.58
C THR A 2 2.14 4.24 -19.20
N ILE A 3 2.09 5.52 -18.84
CA ILE A 3 2.53 6.00 -17.52
C ILE A 3 1.54 5.53 -16.45
N ARG A 4 2.04 4.92 -15.37
CA ARG A 4 1.28 4.50 -14.18
C ARG A 4 1.80 5.28 -12.98
N ILE A 5 1.05 6.29 -12.58
CA ILE A 5 1.44 7.18 -11.48
C ILE A 5 0.83 6.65 -10.17
N GLY A 6 1.68 6.39 -9.18
CA GLY A 6 1.28 6.17 -7.80
C GLY A 6 1.33 7.49 -7.06
N TYR A 7 0.20 7.93 -6.50
CA TYR A 7 0.11 9.19 -5.77
C TYR A 7 -0.26 8.91 -4.32
N PHE A 8 0.67 9.19 -3.41
CA PHE A 8 0.44 9.10 -1.97
C PHE A 8 0.23 10.51 -1.42
N SER A 9 -1.02 10.82 -1.06
CA SER A 9 -1.38 12.09 -0.41
C SER A 9 -1.78 11.92 1.05
N GLN A 10 -1.73 13.03 1.79
CA GLN A 10 -2.24 13.15 3.16
C GLN A 10 -3.70 12.65 3.30
N THR A 11 -4.54 12.85 2.29
CA THR A 11 -5.90 12.31 2.27
C THR A 11 -5.94 10.91 1.68
N ILE A 12 -6.39 9.94 2.49
CA ILE A 12 -6.65 8.57 2.03
C ILE A 12 -7.88 8.59 1.11
N LYS A 13 -7.73 8.08 -0.11
CA LYS A 13 -8.83 7.97 -1.09
C LYS A 13 -9.01 6.54 -1.57
N GLY A 14 -10.26 6.10 -1.66
CA GLY A 14 -10.60 4.80 -2.23
C GLY A 14 -10.17 3.61 -1.38
N LEU A 15 -10.25 3.72 -0.06
CA LEU A 15 -10.38 2.55 0.82
C LEU A 15 -11.87 2.31 1.01
N ASP A 16 -12.35 1.11 0.65
CA ASP A 16 -13.71 0.70 0.98
C ASP A 16 -13.74 0.18 2.42
N GLU A 17 -14.24 1.00 3.33
CA GLU A 17 -14.24 0.71 4.76
C GLU A 17 -15.11 -0.51 5.14
N SER A 18 -16.05 -0.89 4.26
CA SER A 18 -16.93 -2.05 4.45
C SER A 18 -16.25 -3.39 4.14
N LYS A 19 -15.06 -3.37 3.54
CA LYS A 19 -14.33 -4.58 3.14
C LYS A 19 -13.36 -5.04 4.22
N ARG A 20 -13.03 -6.33 4.18
CA ARG A 20 -11.93 -6.90 4.96
C ARG A 20 -10.61 -6.53 4.31
N VAL A 21 -9.58 -6.34 5.15
CA VAL A 21 -8.23 -5.97 4.71
C VAL A 21 -7.69 -6.89 3.61
N ILE A 22 -7.80 -8.21 3.80
CA ILE A 22 -7.32 -9.19 2.82
C ILE A 22 -8.10 -9.13 1.51
N ASN A 23 -9.43 -9.06 1.57
CA ASN A 23 -10.27 -9.01 0.37
C ASN A 23 -9.99 -7.75 -0.45
N PHE A 24 -9.83 -6.61 0.21
CA PHE A 24 -9.51 -5.35 -0.44
C PHE A 24 -8.20 -5.42 -1.24
N LEU A 25 -7.13 -5.99 -0.66
CA LEU A 25 -5.87 -6.11 -1.38
C LEU A 25 -5.90 -7.16 -2.48
N GLN A 26 -6.68 -8.23 -2.32
CA GLN A 26 -6.88 -9.21 -3.38
C GLN A 26 -7.52 -8.57 -4.61
N GLU A 27 -8.59 -7.79 -4.41
CA GLU A 27 -9.23 -7.04 -5.50
C GLU A 27 -8.26 -6.06 -6.17
N VAL A 28 -7.49 -5.29 -5.39
CA VAL A 28 -6.49 -4.35 -5.94
C VAL A 28 -5.43 -5.08 -6.76
N ALA A 29 -4.99 -6.25 -6.33
CA ALA A 29 -4.01 -7.06 -7.06
C ALA A 29 -4.58 -7.64 -8.36
N GLU A 30 -5.86 -8.04 -8.35
CA GLU A 30 -6.59 -8.48 -9.54
C GLU A 30 -6.75 -7.31 -10.54
N GLU A 31 -7.16 -6.13 -10.08
CA GLU A 31 -7.29 -4.91 -10.89
C GLU A 31 -5.97 -4.49 -11.53
N ALA A 32 -4.86 -4.59 -10.78
CA ALA A 32 -3.54 -4.23 -11.25
C ALA A 32 -2.99 -5.19 -12.33
N GLN A 33 -3.72 -6.28 -12.66
CA GLN A 33 -3.29 -7.38 -13.53
C GLN A 33 -1.90 -7.89 -13.16
N THR A 34 -1.53 -7.78 -11.88
CA THR A 34 -0.24 -8.27 -11.43
C THR A 34 -0.33 -9.79 -11.42
N THR A 35 0.25 -10.43 -12.44
CA THR A 35 0.71 -11.81 -12.32
C THR A 35 1.92 -11.79 -11.38
N SER A 36 1.68 -11.45 -10.11
CA SER A 36 2.76 -11.41 -9.12
C SER A 36 3.20 -12.85 -8.94
N GLY A 37 4.32 -13.20 -9.55
CA GLY A 37 5.05 -14.41 -9.22
C GLY A 37 5.26 -14.43 -7.71
N MET A 38 4.70 -15.44 -7.07
CA MET A 38 5.01 -15.98 -5.74
C MET A 38 4.85 -15.09 -4.49
N VAL A 39 4.73 -13.76 -4.57
CA VAL A 39 4.47 -12.96 -3.35
C VAL A 39 3.00 -13.09 -2.99
N SER A 40 2.72 -13.83 -1.93
CA SER A 40 1.38 -13.99 -1.39
C SER A 40 0.88 -12.65 -0.82
N ILE A 41 -0.38 -12.28 -1.05
CA ILE A 41 -1.01 -11.11 -0.40
C ILE A 41 -0.84 -11.18 1.13
N VAL A 42 -0.81 -12.39 1.68
CA VAL A 42 -0.56 -12.66 3.09
C VAL A 42 0.86 -12.22 3.51
N GLU A 43 1.89 -12.55 2.73
CA GLU A 43 3.26 -12.15 3.00
C GLU A 43 3.43 -10.64 2.89
N LEU A 44 2.78 -10.04 1.89
CA LEU A 44 2.81 -8.60 1.69
C LEU A 44 2.12 -7.86 2.84
N LEU A 45 0.98 -8.36 3.32
CA LEU A 45 0.32 -7.84 4.52
C LEU A 45 1.24 -7.90 5.75
N GLU A 46 1.88 -9.06 5.98
CA GLU A 46 2.81 -9.24 7.10
C GLU A 46 4.02 -8.29 7.01
N GLN A 47 4.59 -8.09 5.81
CA GLN A 47 5.68 -7.13 5.57
C GLN A 47 5.26 -5.68 5.88
N PHE A 48 3.98 -5.34 5.67
CA PHE A 48 3.41 -4.02 5.98
C PHE A 48 2.84 -3.94 7.41
N LEU A 49 3.27 -4.85 8.28
CA LEU A 49 2.93 -4.88 9.70
C LEU A 49 1.43 -5.09 9.94
N PHE A 50 0.77 -5.85 9.05
CA PHE A 50 -0.55 -6.40 9.26
C PHE A 50 -0.42 -7.86 9.71
N PRO A 51 -0.45 -8.13 11.03
CA PRO A 51 -0.42 -9.50 11.53
C PRO A 51 -1.67 -10.28 11.08
N ARG A 52 -1.58 -11.62 11.08
CA ARG A 52 -2.63 -12.51 10.56
C ARG A 52 -4.02 -12.30 11.17
N ASN A 53 -4.08 -11.89 12.42
CA ASN A 53 -5.34 -11.56 13.10
C ASN A 53 -6.04 -10.33 12.49
N THR A 54 -5.29 -9.41 11.88
CA THR A 54 -5.82 -8.20 11.22
C THR A 54 -6.28 -8.46 9.78
N HIS A 55 -5.88 -9.58 9.16
CA HIS A 55 -6.24 -9.87 7.75
C HIS A 55 -7.76 -9.95 7.55
N GLY A 56 -8.46 -10.51 8.54
CA GLY A 56 -9.90 -10.62 8.56
C GLY A 56 -10.63 -9.38 9.09
N THR A 57 -9.96 -8.35 9.59
CA THR A 57 -10.67 -7.18 10.16
C THR A 57 -11.24 -6.31 9.05
N LEU A 58 -12.36 -5.63 9.35
CA LEU A 58 -12.91 -4.61 8.48
C LEU A 58 -12.01 -3.38 8.47
N ILE A 59 -11.88 -2.74 7.31
CA ILE A 59 -11.06 -1.55 7.14
C ILE A 59 -11.55 -0.39 8.02
N GLU A 60 -12.87 -0.27 8.24
CA GLU A 60 -13.44 0.73 9.16
C GLU A 60 -12.81 0.68 10.57
N LYS A 61 -12.41 -0.51 11.03
CA LYS A 61 -11.90 -0.76 12.39
C LYS A 61 -10.41 -0.49 12.53
N LEU A 62 -9.71 -0.24 11.43
CA LEU A 62 -8.30 0.12 11.44
C LEU A 62 -8.12 1.53 12.00
N SER A 63 -7.05 1.73 12.77
CA SER A 63 -6.58 3.06 13.16
C SER A 63 -6.21 3.90 11.93
N GLY A 64 -6.13 5.22 12.10
CA GLY A 64 -5.70 6.12 11.02
C GLY A 64 -4.34 5.74 10.42
N GLY A 65 -3.38 5.34 11.26
CA GLY A 65 -2.07 4.87 10.81
C GLY A 65 -2.13 3.55 10.03
N GLU A 66 -2.93 2.59 10.48
CA GLU A 66 -3.16 1.34 9.74
C GLU A 66 -3.86 1.58 8.40
N LYS A 67 -4.83 2.49 8.34
CA LYS A 67 -5.45 2.89 7.07
C LYS A 67 -4.42 3.52 6.12
N LYS A 68 -3.51 4.37 6.62
CA LYS A 68 -2.41 4.94 5.80
C LYS A 68 -1.47 3.85 5.27
N ARG A 69 -1.09 2.88 6.10
CA ARG A 69 -0.28 1.73 5.68
C ARG A 69 -0.96 0.90 4.60
N LEU A 70 -2.25 0.63 4.77
CA LEU A 70 -3.04 -0.11 3.79
C LEU A 70 -3.16 0.65 2.46
N TYR A 71 -3.31 1.98 2.54
CA TYR A 71 -3.37 2.85 1.38
C TYR A 71 -2.04 2.91 0.62
N LEU A 72 -0.92 2.99 1.34
CA LEU A 72 0.40 2.87 0.72
C LEU A 72 0.51 1.51 0.00
N LEU A 73 0.15 0.42 0.68
CA LEU A 73 0.24 -0.92 0.11
C LEU A 73 -0.57 -1.09 -1.18
N LYS A 74 -1.77 -0.50 -1.23
CA LYS A 74 -2.59 -0.41 -2.43
C LYS A 74 -1.83 0.22 -3.59
N ILE A 75 -1.20 1.38 -3.37
CA ILE A 75 -0.45 2.09 -4.41
C ILE A 75 0.72 1.24 -4.90
N LEU A 76 1.45 0.58 -3.98
CA LEU A 76 2.60 -0.24 -4.33
C LEU A 76 2.20 -1.49 -5.13
N LEU A 77 1.06 -2.10 -4.80
CA LEU A 77 0.49 -3.23 -5.54
C LEU A 77 0.18 -2.87 -7.01
N GLN A 78 -0.17 -1.61 -7.29
CA GLN A 78 -0.43 -1.15 -8.65
C GLN A 78 0.83 -1.07 -9.54
N ARG A 79 2.01 -1.33 -8.96
CA ARG A 79 3.33 -1.25 -9.62
C ARG A 79 3.45 0.04 -10.45
N PRO A 80 3.36 1.22 -9.81
CA PRO A 80 3.53 2.47 -10.50
C PRO A 80 4.94 2.54 -11.09
N ASN A 81 5.12 3.28 -12.19
CA ASN A 81 6.44 3.59 -12.73
C ASN A 81 6.86 5.04 -12.38
N VAL A 82 5.98 5.82 -11.79
CA VAL A 82 6.26 7.15 -11.21
C VAL A 82 5.60 7.19 -9.83
N LEU A 83 6.36 7.55 -8.80
CA LEU A 83 5.82 7.72 -7.46
C LEU A 83 5.86 9.19 -7.05
N LEU A 84 4.71 9.71 -6.62
CA LEU A 84 4.55 11.05 -6.09
C LEU A 84 4.19 10.92 -4.61
N LEU A 85 5.02 11.48 -3.75
CA LEU A 85 4.86 11.44 -2.29
C LEU A 85 4.67 12.87 -1.79
N ASP A 86 3.45 13.22 -1.37
CA ASP A 86 3.18 14.55 -0.81
C ASP A 86 3.30 14.51 0.72
N GLU A 87 4.36 15.13 1.26
CA GLU A 87 4.67 15.22 2.70
C GLU A 87 4.59 13.87 3.45
N PRO A 88 5.36 12.83 3.04
CA PRO A 88 5.22 11.49 3.60
C PRO A 88 5.72 11.35 5.04
N THR A 89 6.53 12.27 5.55
CA THR A 89 7.25 12.12 6.83
C THR A 89 6.47 12.59 8.06
N ASN A 90 5.49 13.48 7.90
CA ASN A 90 4.84 14.15 9.04
C ASN A 90 3.80 13.27 9.75
N ASP A 91 3.40 12.19 9.09
CA ASP A 91 2.11 11.56 9.29
C ASP A 91 2.16 10.02 9.19
N LEU A 92 3.36 9.51 8.90
CA LEU A 92 3.71 8.09 8.87
C LEU A 92 4.53 7.77 10.12
N ASP A 93 4.21 6.65 10.77
CA ASP A 93 5.06 6.14 11.85
C ASP A 93 6.41 5.66 11.29
N ILE A 94 7.42 5.59 12.17
CA ILE A 94 8.78 5.16 11.80
C ILE A 94 8.76 3.81 11.08
N ALA A 95 7.86 2.92 11.49
CA ALA A 95 7.75 1.59 10.92
C ALA A 95 7.26 1.61 9.46
N THR A 96 6.31 2.49 9.12
CA THR A 96 5.85 2.70 7.75
C THR A 96 6.92 3.34 6.88
N LEU A 97 7.68 4.30 7.43
CA LEU A 97 8.81 4.91 6.73
C LEU A 97 9.86 3.87 6.35
N THR A 98 10.23 2.97 7.27
CA THR A 98 11.16 1.87 6.98
C THR A 98 10.68 0.97 5.85
N VAL A 99 9.38 0.65 5.82
CA VAL A 99 8.79 -0.17 4.74
C VAL A 99 8.80 0.57 3.41
N LEU A 100 8.49 1.87 3.43
CA LEU A 100 8.56 2.72 2.25
C LEU A 100 10.00 2.82 1.73
N GLU A 101 10.98 3.05 2.60
CA GLU A 101 12.40 3.07 2.25
C GLU A 101 12.85 1.75 1.61
N HIS A 102 12.48 0.61 2.22
CA HIS A 102 12.79 -0.70 1.68
C HIS A 102 12.18 -0.94 0.29
N PHE A 103 10.94 -0.48 0.07
CA PHE A 103 10.33 -0.51 -1.27
C PHE A 103 11.09 0.39 -2.26
N LEU A 104 11.43 1.62 -1.86
CA LEU A 104 12.11 2.60 -2.69
C LEU A 104 13.52 2.15 -3.10
N GLN A 105 14.21 1.36 -2.28
CA GLN A 105 15.50 0.77 -2.65
C GLN A 105 15.44 -0.11 -3.91
N GLY A 106 14.29 -0.74 -4.18
CA GLY A 106 14.06 -1.53 -5.40
C GLY A 106 13.37 -0.75 -6.52
N PHE A 107 12.95 0.50 -6.29
CA PHE A 107 12.17 1.27 -7.25
C PHE A 107 13.08 1.99 -8.25
N THR A 108 12.99 1.61 -9.52
CA THR A 108 13.84 2.15 -10.60
C THR A 108 13.22 3.36 -11.31
N GLY A 109 12.02 3.79 -10.91
CA GLY A 109 11.30 4.92 -11.50
C GLY A 109 11.63 6.25 -10.82
N PRO A 110 11.24 7.38 -11.44
CA PRO A 110 11.33 8.68 -10.79
C PRO A 110 10.43 8.75 -9.56
N VAL A 111 11.02 9.20 -8.45
CA VAL A 111 10.33 9.49 -7.18
C VAL A 111 10.35 11.01 -7.01
N ILE A 112 9.18 11.60 -6.83
CA ILE A 112 9.04 13.03 -6.54
C ILE A 112 8.46 13.15 -5.13
N THR A 113 9.16 13.90 -4.28
CA THR A 113 8.78 14.22 -2.91
C THR A 113 8.62 15.72 -2.74
#